data_AF-A0A3M6WS66-F1
#
_entry.id   AF-A0A3M6WS66-F1
#
_cell.length_a   1.000
_cell.length_b   1.000
_cell.length_c   1.000
_cell.angle_alpha   90.00
_cell.angle_beta   90.00
_cell.angle_gamma   90.00
#
_symmetry.space_group_name_H-M   'P 1'
#
loop_
_entity.id
_entity.type
_entity.pdbx_description
1 polymer ?
#
loop_
_entity_poly.entity_id
_entity_poly.type
_entity_poly.pdbx_seq_one_letter_code
_entity_poly.pdbx_strand_id
1 'polypeptide(L)'
;MPHFGRPYSVRAALQAVLDETFSTARPRASIAQRRAFHDYFVTHLPSSSLSPDRSPSHRLPRDESQPHSGPSSRAAQFAQNPSSRDTTIVRIPIKSAKHHFGAGVSRGSRPHNEDTYQAGTIEIPAFAKRQPVSLSRRPGSEVQGEAAKSESGDPQVFYFGVFDGHGGTECSEFLRDRLHGYVEEAALLFGMESSLQRGSSADASSLDSEGGIMGEQDAEDLQKSLVSSWKETVGGYFKRFKPEYFPAVMNYTGPEPPETLNNSSVETVLTYAFLKADLDFTAAQASKHSQQDSSNTTSSVDDPVLSDKPINDNDMLFHPERPASQNLLHRPQRSNSSPDLSAPIGGSTRFQGGSTASVAMISTPTAVPFWHPAAPSTLIAAHVGDTRILLSRTSDGKPVSLTTNHHPDAPVEATRLRRYAATFVTDSFGEERIGGLANTRSFGDIGSKRIGVSAEPQIVKADLGPAEYAFVVLMSDGISSVLSDQEIVDIIKEAKTPAQAAKDLTDFAVEVAQSADNATALVVRLGGWERRSEGGGGSLGTKEQRDYRKQEAEDPRARRR
;
A
#
# COMPACT_ATOMS: atom_id res chain seq x y z
N MET A 1 -37.70 -14.34 5.27
CA MET A 1 -37.80 -15.62 4.52
C MET A 1 -36.47 -16.34 4.67
N PRO A 2 -36.42 -17.63 5.06
CA PRO A 2 -35.14 -18.33 5.22
C PRO A 2 -34.58 -18.68 3.84
N HIS A 3 -33.45 -18.10 3.46
CA HIS A 3 -32.79 -18.37 2.18
C HIS A 3 -31.91 -19.62 2.28
N PHE A 4 -32.46 -20.75 1.85
CA PHE A 4 -31.70 -21.96 1.54
C PHE A 4 -30.95 -21.79 0.19
N GLY A 5 -29.63 -22.00 0.19
CA GLY A 5 -28.99 -22.82 -0.83
C GLY A 5 -28.52 -22.20 -2.15
N ARG A 6 -28.12 -20.92 -2.20
CA ARG A 6 -27.26 -20.43 -3.30
C ARG A 6 -26.05 -19.68 -2.73
N PRO A 7 -24.83 -19.84 -3.29
CA PRO A 7 -23.70 -19.01 -2.88
C PRO A 7 -24.09 -17.55 -3.10
N TYR A 8 -24.01 -16.76 -2.04
CA TYR A 8 -24.32 -15.33 -2.07
C TYR A 8 -23.27 -14.68 -2.98
N SER A 9 -23.63 -14.44 -4.24
CA SER A 9 -22.77 -13.70 -5.16
C SER A 9 -22.91 -12.24 -4.78
N VAL A 10 -21.93 -11.73 -4.04
CA VAL A 10 -21.75 -10.31 -3.71
C VAL A 10 -21.90 -9.46 -4.97
N ARG A 11 -21.40 -9.97 -6.10
CA ARG A 11 -21.55 -9.34 -7.42
C ARG A 11 -22.97 -9.34 -7.92
N ALA A 12 -23.76 -10.40 -7.72
CA ALA A 12 -25.17 -10.43 -8.11
C ALA A 12 -26.04 -9.56 -7.18
N ALA A 13 -25.69 -9.47 -5.90
CA ALA A 13 -26.33 -8.54 -4.96
C ALA A 13 -25.99 -7.08 -5.31
N LEU A 14 -24.72 -6.77 -5.59
CA LEU A 14 -24.29 -5.47 -6.12
C LEU A 14 -24.97 -5.14 -7.45
N GLN A 15 -25.01 -6.09 -8.40
CA GLN A 15 -25.65 -5.90 -9.69
C GLN A 15 -27.17 -5.66 -9.52
N ALA A 16 -27.83 -6.38 -8.61
CA ALA A 16 -29.26 -6.21 -8.32
C ALA A 16 -29.56 -4.88 -7.62
N VAL A 17 -28.75 -4.44 -6.65
CA VAL A 17 -28.89 -3.13 -5.99
C VAL A 17 -28.60 -1.99 -6.97
N LEU A 18 -27.62 -2.17 -7.87
CA LEU A 18 -27.34 -1.24 -8.94
C LEU A 18 -28.49 -1.21 -9.97
N ASP A 19 -29.11 -2.35 -10.31
CA ASP A 19 -30.21 -2.45 -11.28
C ASP A 19 -31.55 -1.92 -10.73
N GLU A 20 -31.87 -2.14 -9.44
CA GLU A 20 -33.11 -1.66 -8.80
C GLU A 20 -33.11 -0.13 -8.57
N THR A 21 -31.95 0.50 -8.41
CA THR A 21 -31.83 1.95 -8.18
C THR A 21 -32.02 2.81 -9.44
N PHE A 22 -32.20 2.21 -10.63
CA PHE A 22 -32.41 2.92 -11.90
C PHE A 22 -33.84 3.47 -12.10
N SER A 23 -34.81 3.17 -11.22
CA SER A 23 -36.20 3.56 -11.49
C SER A 23 -36.54 5.02 -11.15
N THR A 24 -35.83 5.71 -10.25
CA THR A 24 -36.18 7.11 -9.92
C THR A 24 -35.00 7.95 -9.41
N ALA A 25 -34.66 8.99 -10.19
CA ALA A 25 -33.90 10.19 -9.84
C ALA A 25 -32.35 10.14 -9.81
N ARG A 26 -31.77 10.79 -10.85
CA ARG A 26 -30.37 11.25 -11.09
C ARG A 26 -29.29 10.15 -11.19
N PRO A 27 -28.49 10.12 -12.28
CA PRO A 27 -27.47 9.10 -12.47
C PRO A 27 -26.30 9.32 -11.50
N ARG A 28 -26.21 8.50 -10.45
CA ARG A 28 -24.97 8.34 -9.69
C ARG A 28 -24.12 7.29 -10.40
N ALA A 29 -22.85 7.63 -10.66
CA ALA A 29 -21.92 6.85 -11.48
C ALA A 29 -21.83 5.38 -11.01
N SER A 30 -21.91 4.43 -11.95
CA SER A 30 -21.68 3.02 -11.66
C SER A 30 -20.25 2.79 -11.15
N ILE A 31 -20.03 1.76 -10.34
CA ILE A 31 -18.68 1.35 -9.87
C ILE A 31 -17.74 1.14 -11.07
N ALA A 32 -18.27 0.65 -12.21
CA ALA A 32 -17.53 0.49 -13.47
C ALA A 32 -17.13 1.81 -14.16
N GLN A 33 -17.68 2.96 -13.73
CA GLN A 33 -17.41 4.29 -14.32
C GLN A 33 -16.57 5.20 -13.43
N ARG A 34 -16.34 4.87 -12.15
CA ARG A 34 -15.47 5.65 -11.27
C ARG A 34 -14.00 5.30 -11.54
N ARG A 35 -13.19 6.33 -11.80
CA ARG A 35 -11.73 6.21 -11.94
C ARG A 35 -11.14 6.29 -10.54
N ALA A 36 -10.65 5.18 -10.02
CA ALA A 36 -10.40 5.06 -8.59
C ALA A 36 -8.89 5.27 -8.29
N PHE A 37 -8.00 4.52 -8.94
CA PHE A 37 -6.56 4.75 -8.84
C PHE A 37 -6.03 5.78 -9.83
N HIS A 38 -5.17 6.67 -9.32
CA HIS A 38 -4.51 7.69 -10.13
C HIS A 38 -2.99 7.67 -9.91
N ASP A 39 -2.22 7.62 -11.00
CA ASP A 39 -0.75 7.75 -10.99
C ASP A 39 -0.27 9.21 -10.81
N TYR A 40 -1.20 10.13 -10.57
CA TYR A 40 -0.96 11.53 -10.29
C TYR A 40 -1.68 11.94 -9.01
N PHE A 41 -1.24 13.05 -8.45
CA PHE A 41 -1.98 13.75 -7.40
C PHE A 41 -2.34 15.15 -7.87
N VAL A 42 -3.40 15.69 -7.30
CA VAL A 42 -3.88 17.03 -7.62
C VAL A 42 -3.45 17.99 -6.51
N THR A 43 -2.89 19.14 -6.89
CA THR A 43 -2.47 20.18 -5.93
C THR A 43 -2.74 21.58 -6.48
N HIS A 44 -2.83 22.56 -5.58
CA HIS A 44 -3.03 23.97 -5.91
C HIS A 44 -1.67 24.67 -5.92
N LEU A 45 -1.22 25.09 -7.11
CA LEU A 45 -0.01 25.89 -7.24
C LEU A 45 -0.39 27.37 -7.38
N PRO A 46 0.32 28.30 -6.71
CA PRO A 46 0.15 29.72 -6.97
C PRO A 46 0.38 30.00 -8.46
N SER A 47 -0.47 30.81 -9.10
CA SER A 47 -0.34 31.12 -10.54
C SER A 47 1.05 31.66 -10.94
N SER A 48 1.77 32.30 -10.01
CA SER A 48 3.15 32.76 -10.21
C SER A 48 4.18 31.64 -10.39
N SER A 49 3.86 30.41 -10.00
CA SER A 49 4.76 29.24 -10.06
C SER A 49 4.70 28.51 -11.41
N LEU A 50 3.72 28.82 -12.27
CA LEU A 50 3.52 28.20 -13.58
C LEU A 50 4.23 28.94 -14.73
N SER A 51 4.87 30.08 -14.44
CA SER A 51 5.60 30.87 -15.44
C SER A 51 6.83 31.50 -14.78
N PRO A 52 8.05 30.96 -15.03
CA PRO A 52 9.27 31.62 -14.58
C PRO A 52 9.52 32.97 -15.28
N ASP A 53 8.76 33.28 -16.35
CA ASP A 53 9.22 34.24 -17.38
C ASP A 53 8.19 35.30 -17.80
N ARG A 54 7.21 35.62 -16.95
CA ARG A 54 6.29 36.75 -17.19
C ARG A 54 6.01 37.57 -15.93
N SER A 55 7.07 38.10 -15.32
CA SER A 55 6.92 39.35 -14.57
C SER A 55 6.90 40.53 -15.56
N PRO A 56 6.04 41.56 -15.38
CA PRO A 56 6.22 42.81 -16.10
C PRO A 56 7.61 43.33 -15.75
N SER A 57 8.39 43.65 -16.77
CA SER A 57 9.73 44.20 -16.63
C SER A 57 9.67 45.55 -15.92
N HIS A 58 9.78 45.56 -14.59
CA HIS A 58 10.26 46.74 -13.88
C HIS A 58 11.74 46.89 -14.21
N ARG A 59 12.04 47.63 -15.28
CA ARG A 59 13.36 48.25 -15.48
C ARG A 59 13.56 49.22 -14.33
N LEU A 60 14.21 48.77 -13.26
CA LEU A 60 14.89 49.69 -12.36
C LEU A 60 16.12 50.22 -13.12
N PRO A 61 16.26 51.55 -13.31
CA PRO A 61 17.46 52.12 -13.91
C PRO A 61 18.68 51.71 -13.09
N ARG A 62 19.72 51.23 -13.77
CA ARG A 62 20.91 50.63 -13.17
C ARG A 62 21.85 51.65 -12.51
N ASP A 63 21.44 52.90 -12.39
CA ASP A 63 22.28 54.02 -11.98
C ASP A 63 22.05 54.52 -10.53
N GLU A 64 21.18 53.87 -9.75
CA GLU A 64 20.93 54.21 -8.33
C GLU A 64 21.30 53.08 -7.34
N SER A 65 22.45 52.42 -7.54
CA SER A 65 23.01 51.55 -6.50
C SER A 65 24.13 52.27 -5.74
N GLN A 66 23.77 52.99 -4.67
CA GLN A 66 24.74 53.40 -3.66
C GLN A 66 24.81 52.36 -2.53
N PRO A 67 26.01 51.96 -2.08
CA PRO A 67 26.14 51.04 -0.95
C PRO A 67 25.79 51.74 0.36
N HIS A 68 24.85 51.18 1.11
CA HIS A 68 24.37 51.73 2.38
C HIS A 68 25.42 51.54 3.49
N SER A 69 25.97 52.64 4.01
CA SER A 69 26.82 52.69 5.20
C SER A 69 26.08 53.37 6.36
N GLY A 70 25.51 52.58 7.27
CA GLY A 70 24.94 53.05 8.53
C GLY A 70 24.02 52.02 9.21
N PRO A 71 23.94 51.98 10.56
CA PRO A 71 23.09 51.02 11.25
C PRO A 71 21.62 51.49 11.23
N SER A 72 20.77 50.79 10.48
CA SER A 72 19.33 51.04 10.40
C SER A 72 18.58 50.34 11.56
N SER A 73 17.79 51.10 12.31
CA SER A 73 16.91 50.62 13.40
C SER A 73 15.54 50.12 12.93
N ARG A 74 15.40 49.64 11.69
CA ARG A 74 14.16 49.06 11.17
C ARG A 74 14.17 47.53 11.28
N ALA A 75 13.30 47.00 12.14
CA ALA A 75 13.00 45.58 12.21
C ALA A 75 12.62 45.05 10.82
N ALA A 76 13.14 43.86 10.47
CA ALA A 76 12.78 43.15 9.25
C ALA A 76 11.26 43.02 9.16
N GLN A 77 10.65 43.70 8.19
CA GLN A 77 9.24 43.55 7.91
C GLN A 77 9.04 42.14 7.35
N PHE A 78 8.51 41.24 8.19
CA PHE A 78 7.92 40.00 7.71
C PHE A 78 6.88 40.34 6.63
N ALA A 79 6.98 39.64 5.50
CA ALA A 79 6.12 39.84 4.35
C ALA A 79 4.64 39.87 4.77
N GLN A 80 3.95 40.94 4.35
CA GLN A 80 2.51 41.09 4.54
C GLN A 80 1.77 39.93 3.87
N ASN A 81 0.74 39.40 4.56
CA ASN A 81 -0.19 38.38 4.06
C ASN A 81 -0.77 38.80 2.68
N PRO A 82 -0.57 38.02 1.60
CA PRO A 82 -1.27 38.28 0.35
C PRO A 82 -2.67 37.64 0.43
N SER A 83 -3.68 38.49 0.57
CA SER A 83 -5.08 38.16 0.26
C SER A 83 -5.20 37.62 -1.18
N SER A 84 -5.95 36.52 -1.33
CA SER A 84 -6.36 35.84 -2.58
C SER A 84 -5.31 35.78 -3.71
N ARG A 85 -4.39 34.81 -3.64
CA ARG A 85 -3.64 34.41 -4.84
C ARG A 85 -4.51 33.45 -5.64
N ASP A 86 -4.75 33.75 -6.92
CA ASP A 86 -5.31 32.79 -7.87
C ASP A 86 -4.42 31.54 -7.89
N THR A 87 -4.94 30.43 -7.37
CA THR A 87 -4.28 29.13 -7.40
C THR A 87 -4.78 28.32 -8.58
N THR A 88 -3.87 27.73 -9.35
CA THR A 88 -4.23 26.83 -10.44
C THR A 88 -4.18 25.40 -9.93
N ILE A 89 -5.21 24.63 -10.27
CA ILE A 89 -5.26 23.18 -10.02
C ILE A 89 -4.35 22.49 -11.01
N VAL A 90 -3.36 21.75 -10.51
CA VAL A 90 -2.40 21.01 -11.34
C VAL A 90 -2.41 19.54 -10.97
N ARG A 91 -2.38 18.68 -11.98
CA ARG A 91 -2.17 17.24 -11.86
C ARG A 91 -0.69 16.95 -12.04
N ILE A 92 -0.05 16.40 -11.01
CA ILE A 92 1.37 16.09 -11.02
C ILE A 92 1.53 14.57 -10.97
N PRO A 93 2.10 13.93 -12.01
CA PRO A 93 2.40 12.50 -11.99
C PRO A 93 3.34 12.17 -10.82
N ILE A 94 2.95 11.24 -9.97
CA ILE A 94 3.67 10.93 -8.72
C ILE A 94 5.07 10.40 -9.02
N LYS A 95 5.20 9.54 -10.04
CA LYS A 95 6.46 8.95 -10.49
C LYS A 95 7.41 9.98 -11.11
N SER A 96 6.88 11.12 -11.59
CA SER A 96 7.69 12.23 -12.11
C SER A 96 8.06 13.26 -11.05
N ALA A 97 7.41 13.24 -9.88
CA ALA A 97 7.61 14.17 -8.79
C ALA A 97 8.85 13.82 -7.95
N LYS A 98 10.05 13.92 -8.56
CA LYS A 98 11.35 13.49 -7.98
C LYS A 98 11.65 14.08 -6.59
N HIS A 99 11.09 15.24 -6.26
CA HIS A 99 11.26 15.91 -4.97
C HIS A 99 10.31 15.42 -3.87
N HIS A 100 9.26 14.67 -4.23
CA HIS A 100 8.26 14.13 -3.32
C HIS A 100 8.32 12.61 -3.20
N PHE A 101 8.70 11.94 -4.29
CA PHE A 101 8.72 10.49 -4.40
C PHE A 101 9.95 10.01 -5.18
N GLY A 102 10.48 8.87 -4.75
CA GLY A 102 11.55 8.15 -5.42
C GLY A 102 11.32 6.65 -5.37
N ALA A 103 11.67 5.97 -6.46
CA ALA A 103 11.71 4.51 -6.53
C ALA A 103 13.08 4.07 -7.09
N GLY A 104 13.72 3.14 -6.39
CA GLY A 104 14.94 2.46 -6.81
C GLY A 104 14.63 0.98 -6.94
N VAL A 105 15.11 0.35 -8.01
CA VAL A 105 14.89 -1.07 -8.28
C VAL A 105 16.16 -1.64 -8.90
N SER A 106 16.60 -2.80 -8.41
CA SER A 106 17.71 -3.57 -8.97
C SER A 106 17.40 -5.05 -8.89
N ARG A 107 17.77 -5.81 -9.92
CA ARG A 107 17.66 -7.27 -9.90
C ARG A 107 18.75 -7.96 -9.08
N GLY A 108 19.74 -7.20 -8.61
CA GLY A 108 20.93 -7.77 -7.96
C GLY A 108 21.63 -8.79 -8.85
N SER A 109 21.89 -9.97 -8.27
CA SER A 109 22.53 -11.10 -8.95
C SER A 109 21.54 -12.05 -9.64
N ARG A 110 20.24 -11.88 -9.40
CA ARG A 110 19.18 -12.73 -9.97
C ARG A 110 19.08 -12.59 -11.50
N PRO A 111 18.65 -13.64 -12.23
CA PRO A 111 18.50 -13.58 -13.68
C PRO A 111 17.40 -12.58 -14.13
N HIS A 112 16.33 -12.47 -13.34
CA HIS A 112 15.22 -11.55 -13.56
C HIS A 112 14.84 -10.89 -12.23
N ASN A 113 14.10 -9.78 -12.33
CA ASN A 113 13.54 -9.10 -11.18
C ASN A 113 12.08 -9.50 -11.03
N GLU A 114 11.76 -10.08 -9.89
CA GLU A 114 10.42 -10.54 -9.51
C GLU A 114 9.72 -9.48 -8.64
N ASP A 115 10.46 -8.52 -8.08
CA ASP A 115 9.90 -7.40 -7.34
C ASP A 115 9.13 -6.43 -8.24
N THR A 116 8.08 -5.86 -7.66
CA THR A 116 7.36 -4.73 -8.23
C THR A 116 6.97 -3.71 -7.17
N TYR A 117 6.51 -2.54 -7.62
CA TYR A 117 6.01 -1.51 -6.73
C TYR A 117 4.86 -0.73 -7.38
N GLN A 118 4.06 -0.08 -6.55
CA GLN A 118 3.00 0.82 -6.99
C GLN A 118 3.00 2.12 -6.17
N ALA A 119 2.69 3.23 -6.83
CA ALA A 119 2.54 4.53 -6.17
C ALA A 119 1.47 5.36 -6.89
N GLY A 120 0.56 5.95 -6.12
CA GLY A 120 -0.53 6.77 -6.67
C GLY A 120 -1.44 7.32 -5.58
N THR A 121 -2.64 7.73 -5.99
CA THR A 121 -3.73 8.09 -5.09
C THR A 121 -4.92 7.17 -5.33
N ILE A 122 -5.66 6.87 -4.26
CA ILE A 122 -6.87 6.05 -4.29
C ILE A 122 -8.07 6.86 -3.80
N GLU A 123 -9.25 6.50 -4.25
CA GLU A 123 -10.50 7.13 -3.87
C GLU A 123 -11.18 6.38 -2.71
N ILE A 124 -10.72 6.63 -1.49
CA ILE A 124 -11.37 6.16 -0.27
C ILE A 124 -11.62 7.32 0.69
N PRO A 125 -12.58 7.19 1.63
CA PRO A 125 -12.81 8.19 2.67
C PRO A 125 -11.57 8.46 3.53
N ALA A 126 -11.44 9.69 4.01
CA ALA A 126 -10.30 10.07 4.84
C ALA A 126 -10.35 9.38 6.20
N PHE A 127 -9.24 8.77 6.61
CA PHE A 127 -9.05 8.12 7.91
C PHE A 127 -8.16 8.93 8.88
N ALA A 128 -7.80 10.16 8.49
CA ALA A 128 -6.96 11.05 9.28
C ALA A 128 -7.65 11.58 10.54
N LYS A 129 -6.91 11.64 11.66
CA LYS A 129 -7.45 12.19 12.91
C LYS A 129 -7.72 13.69 12.80
N ARG A 130 -8.92 14.14 13.20
CA ARG A 130 -9.29 15.56 13.21
C ARG A 130 -8.41 16.37 14.17
N GLN A 131 -8.06 17.58 13.75
CA GLN A 131 -7.52 18.57 14.69
C GLN A 131 -8.63 19.06 15.65
N PRO A 132 -8.32 19.28 16.95
CA PRO A 132 -9.26 19.88 17.90
C PRO A 132 -9.73 21.27 17.44
N VAL A 133 -11.04 21.54 17.57
CA VAL A 133 -11.69 22.80 17.15
C VAL A 133 -11.07 24.05 17.80
N SER A 134 -10.45 23.92 18.97
CA SER A 134 -9.75 25.01 19.67
C SER A 134 -8.56 25.58 18.90
N LEU A 135 -8.00 24.82 17.94
CA LEU A 135 -6.91 25.26 17.06
C LEU A 135 -7.42 25.80 15.71
N SER A 136 -8.70 25.58 15.36
CA SER A 136 -9.26 25.98 14.05
C SER A 136 -9.96 27.35 14.06
N ARG A 137 -10.23 27.94 15.22
CA ARG A 137 -11.00 29.19 15.33
C ARG A 137 -10.16 30.39 15.78
N ARG A 138 -9.48 31.04 14.83
CA ARG A 138 -9.33 32.50 14.89
C ARG A 138 -10.52 33.12 14.15
N PRO A 139 -11.40 33.89 14.82
CA PRO A 139 -12.53 34.51 14.15
C PRO A 139 -11.99 35.58 13.18
N GLY A 140 -12.11 35.33 11.87
CA GLY A 140 -11.77 36.30 10.82
C GLY A 140 -10.68 35.88 9.82
N SER A 141 -10.09 34.69 9.91
CA SER A 141 -9.19 34.19 8.85
C SER A 141 -9.98 33.35 7.83
N GLU A 142 -10.17 33.91 6.63
CA GLU A 142 -10.59 33.16 5.45
C GLU A 142 -9.70 31.93 5.23
N VAL A 143 -10.33 30.86 4.73
CA VAL A 143 -9.79 29.51 4.50
C VAL A 143 -8.42 29.58 3.82
N GLN A 144 -7.36 29.21 4.55
CA GLN A 144 -6.04 28.97 3.96
C GLN A 144 -6.10 27.71 3.09
N GLY A 145 -6.15 27.91 1.77
CA GLY A 145 -5.86 26.93 0.72
C GLY A 145 -6.76 25.70 0.72
N GLU A 146 -7.74 25.64 -0.18
CA GLU A 146 -8.40 24.37 -0.48
C GLU A 146 -7.40 23.41 -1.15
N ALA A 147 -7.36 22.16 -0.69
CA ALA A 147 -6.77 21.04 -1.42
C ALA A 147 -7.71 20.76 -2.56
N ALA A 148 -7.16 20.09 -3.57
CA ALA A 148 -7.99 19.29 -4.43
C ALA A 148 -8.65 18.18 -3.58
N LYS A 149 -9.92 18.43 -3.25
CA LYS A 149 -10.83 17.45 -2.69
C LYS A 149 -11.03 16.35 -3.74
N SER A 150 -11.12 15.10 -3.31
CA SER A 150 -11.61 13.98 -4.13
C SER A 150 -13.05 14.24 -4.58
N GLU A 151 -13.59 13.42 -5.49
CA GLU A 151 -14.99 13.52 -5.89
C GLU A 151 -15.97 13.35 -4.70
N SER A 152 -15.52 12.73 -3.59
CA SER A 152 -16.24 12.61 -2.32
C SER A 152 -16.14 13.82 -1.38
N GLY A 153 -15.33 14.83 -1.71
CA GLY A 153 -15.12 16.03 -0.88
C GLY A 153 -14.02 15.90 0.18
N ASP A 154 -13.41 14.71 0.32
CA ASP A 154 -12.33 14.42 1.25
C ASP A 154 -10.94 14.73 0.67
N PRO A 155 -9.91 14.92 1.50
CA PRO A 155 -8.52 14.99 1.03
C PRO A 155 -8.09 13.67 0.35
N GLN A 156 -7.26 13.78 -0.70
CA GLN A 156 -6.72 12.63 -1.41
C GLN A 156 -5.93 11.70 -0.47
N VAL A 157 -6.16 10.39 -0.61
CA VAL A 157 -5.39 9.36 0.07
C VAL A 157 -4.29 8.87 -0.86
N PHE A 158 -3.04 8.93 -0.40
CA PHE A 158 -1.89 8.44 -1.14
C PHE A 158 -1.66 6.97 -0.83
N TYR A 159 -1.31 6.19 -1.85
CA TYR A 159 -1.04 4.76 -1.79
C TYR A 159 0.37 4.48 -2.28
N PHE A 160 1.17 3.77 -1.48
CA PHE A 160 2.50 3.31 -1.82
C PHE A 160 2.62 1.82 -1.47
N GLY A 161 3.02 0.97 -2.42
CA GLY A 161 3.15 -0.47 -2.23
C GLY A 161 4.46 -1.01 -2.76
N VAL A 162 5.10 -1.89 -2.00
CA VAL A 162 6.23 -2.74 -2.45
C VAL A 162 5.78 -4.19 -2.39
N PHE A 163 6.03 -4.92 -3.48
CA PHE A 163 5.67 -6.32 -3.64
C PHE A 163 6.92 -7.07 -4.05
N ASP A 164 7.50 -7.81 -3.11
CA ASP A 164 8.67 -8.64 -3.36
C ASP A 164 8.17 -10.03 -3.76
N GLY A 165 8.54 -10.43 -4.96
CA GLY A 165 7.98 -11.59 -5.65
C GLY A 165 8.93 -12.76 -5.62
N HIS A 166 8.41 -13.98 -5.52
CA HIS A 166 9.22 -15.18 -5.56
C HIS A 166 8.53 -16.30 -6.35
N GLY A 167 9.33 -17.06 -7.11
CA GLY A 167 8.84 -18.11 -8.00
C GLY A 167 8.26 -17.56 -9.32
N GLY A 168 8.57 -16.31 -9.64
CA GLY A 168 8.17 -15.56 -10.84
C GLY A 168 7.37 -14.29 -10.52
N THR A 169 7.03 -13.52 -11.55
CA THR A 169 6.43 -12.18 -11.39
C THR A 169 4.90 -12.18 -11.24
N GLU A 170 4.20 -13.28 -11.52
CA GLU A 170 2.73 -13.25 -11.68
C GLU A 170 1.99 -12.73 -10.44
N CYS A 171 2.43 -13.12 -9.24
CA CYS A 171 1.80 -12.67 -7.99
C CYS A 171 2.10 -11.20 -7.69
N SER A 172 3.37 -10.78 -7.77
CA SER A 172 3.76 -9.40 -7.49
C SER A 172 3.13 -8.42 -8.50
N GLU A 173 3.05 -8.79 -9.78
CA GLU A 173 2.37 -8.00 -10.81
C GLU A 173 0.85 -7.91 -10.58
N PHE A 174 0.21 -9.02 -10.18
CA PHE A 174 -1.20 -9.00 -9.80
C PHE A 174 -1.45 -8.02 -8.65
N LEU A 175 -0.60 -7.99 -7.63
CA LEU A 175 -0.73 -7.07 -6.50
C LEU A 175 -0.51 -5.62 -6.92
N ARG A 176 0.54 -5.34 -7.71
CA ARG A 176 0.81 -4.02 -8.29
C ARG A 176 -0.40 -3.46 -9.04
N ASP A 177 -1.04 -4.32 -9.83
CA ASP A 177 -2.07 -3.91 -10.77
C ASP A 177 -3.48 -3.93 -10.17
N ARG A 178 -3.75 -4.71 -9.11
CA ARG A 178 -5.13 -4.92 -8.62
C ARG A 178 -5.35 -4.68 -7.13
N LEU A 179 -4.34 -4.76 -6.26
CA LEU A 179 -4.56 -4.72 -4.80
C LEU A 179 -5.24 -3.41 -4.35
N HIS A 180 -4.84 -2.28 -4.94
CA HIS A 180 -5.46 -0.98 -4.67
C HIS A 180 -6.96 -0.96 -5.02
N GLY A 181 -7.37 -1.64 -6.10
CA GLY A 181 -8.77 -1.75 -6.49
C GLY A 181 -9.60 -2.58 -5.49
N TYR A 182 -9.02 -3.65 -4.94
CA TYR A 182 -9.68 -4.40 -3.86
C TYR A 182 -9.88 -3.54 -2.60
N VAL A 183 -8.94 -2.64 -2.29
CA VAL A 183 -9.07 -1.70 -1.17
C VAL A 183 -10.21 -0.71 -1.41
N GLU A 184 -10.31 -0.15 -2.62
CA GLU A 184 -11.38 0.79 -3.00
C GLU A 184 -12.75 0.12 -3.03
N GLU A 185 -12.86 -1.07 -3.61
CA GLU A 185 -14.10 -1.86 -3.61
C GLU A 185 -14.52 -2.21 -2.18
N ALA A 186 -13.59 -2.69 -1.34
CA ALA A 186 -13.87 -3.00 0.06
C ALA A 186 -14.33 -1.76 0.83
N ALA A 187 -13.69 -0.60 0.63
CA ALA A 187 -14.10 0.65 1.29
C ALA A 187 -15.56 1.02 0.95
N LEU A 188 -16.00 0.78 -0.29
CA LEU A 188 -17.38 0.99 -0.71
C LEU A 188 -18.35 -0.05 -0.11
N LEU A 189 -17.96 -1.34 -0.15
CA LEU A 189 -18.77 -2.45 0.36
C LEU A 189 -19.05 -2.32 1.86
N PHE A 190 -18.02 -1.98 2.64
CA PHE A 190 -18.13 -1.82 4.09
C PHE A 190 -18.65 -0.45 4.52
N GLY A 191 -18.93 0.43 3.56
CA GLY A 191 -19.45 1.76 3.88
C GLY A 191 -18.50 2.58 4.74
N MET A 192 -17.21 2.53 4.41
CA MET A 192 -16.21 3.32 5.12
C MET A 192 -16.67 4.78 5.15
N GLU A 193 -16.63 5.40 6.33
CA GLU A 193 -17.05 6.79 6.52
C GLU A 193 -15.83 7.70 6.62
N SER A 194 -15.99 8.93 6.14
CA SER A 194 -14.98 9.97 6.36
C SER A 194 -14.90 10.31 7.83
N SER A 195 -13.74 10.07 8.44
CA SER A 195 -13.43 10.53 9.79
C SER A 195 -13.52 12.06 9.92
N LEU A 196 -13.46 12.81 8.81
CA LEU A 196 -13.50 14.28 8.78
C LEU A 196 -14.93 14.86 8.68
N GLN A 197 -15.96 14.07 8.33
CA GLN A 197 -17.33 14.58 8.06
C GLN A 197 -18.40 14.32 9.14
N ARG A 198 -18.18 13.39 10.08
CA ARG A 198 -18.91 13.12 11.36
C ARG A 198 -19.43 14.27 12.26
N GLY A 199 -19.52 15.53 11.80
CA GLY A 199 -19.98 16.67 12.64
C GLY A 199 -20.83 17.75 11.94
N SER A 200 -21.29 17.58 10.70
CA SER A 200 -22.15 18.56 10.03
C SER A 200 -23.67 18.27 10.13
N SER A 201 -24.07 17.12 10.67
CA SER A 201 -25.48 16.72 10.78
C SER A 201 -26.00 16.76 12.22
N ALA A 202 -26.10 17.97 12.79
CA ALA A 202 -26.94 18.20 13.97
C ALA A 202 -28.42 18.48 13.59
N ASP A 203 -28.77 18.46 12.30
CA ASP A 203 -30.15 18.60 11.78
C ASP A 203 -30.46 17.48 10.77
N ALA A 204 -30.56 16.23 11.24
CA ALA A 204 -31.06 15.12 10.44
C ALA A 204 -32.09 14.30 11.24
N SER A 205 -33.23 14.93 11.52
CA SER A 205 -34.47 14.19 11.79
C SER A 205 -35.07 13.72 10.46
N SER A 206 -34.44 12.75 9.79
CA SER A 206 -35.07 11.92 8.74
C SER A 206 -34.08 10.89 8.18
N LEU A 207 -34.39 9.60 8.41
CA LEU A 207 -33.99 8.42 7.64
C LEU A 207 -32.54 7.93 7.82
N ASP A 208 -32.44 6.80 8.52
CA ASP A 208 -31.50 5.69 8.32
C ASP A 208 -30.01 6.05 8.20
N SER A 209 -29.34 6.16 9.35
CA SER A 209 -27.89 6.04 9.43
C SER A 209 -27.51 4.55 9.35
N GLU A 210 -27.59 3.98 8.15
CA GLU A 210 -27.13 2.63 7.84
C GLU A 210 -25.86 2.70 6.96
N GLY A 211 -24.86 1.88 7.30
CA GLY A 211 -23.56 1.88 6.64
C GLY A 211 -23.65 1.55 5.15
N GLY A 212 -22.77 2.17 4.37
CA GLY A 212 -22.44 1.73 3.00
C GLY A 212 -23.57 1.57 1.99
N ILE A 213 -23.24 1.00 0.84
CA ILE A 213 -24.26 0.53 -0.12
C ILE A 213 -24.97 -0.72 0.43
N MET A 214 -24.35 -1.39 1.40
CA MET A 214 -24.76 -2.65 2.01
C MET A 214 -24.92 -2.44 3.51
N GLY A 215 -26.07 -2.80 4.07
CA GLY A 215 -26.37 -2.60 5.49
C GLY A 215 -25.43 -3.38 6.42
N GLU A 216 -25.49 -3.14 7.74
CA GLU A 216 -24.59 -3.79 8.71
C GLU A 216 -24.60 -5.32 8.62
N GLN A 217 -25.78 -5.89 8.37
CA GLN A 217 -25.98 -7.34 8.24
C GLN A 217 -25.28 -7.92 6.99
N ASP A 218 -25.27 -7.17 5.89
CA ASP A 218 -24.57 -7.56 4.66
C ASP A 218 -23.05 -7.54 4.86
N ALA A 219 -22.51 -6.55 5.58
CA ALA A 219 -21.08 -6.46 5.90
C ALA A 219 -20.62 -7.67 6.74
N GLU A 220 -21.42 -8.10 7.70
CA GLU A 220 -21.14 -9.32 8.45
C GLU A 220 -21.20 -10.58 7.57
N ASP A 221 -22.18 -10.66 6.67
CA ASP A 221 -22.35 -11.79 5.76
C ASP A 221 -21.18 -11.88 4.78
N LEU A 222 -20.63 -10.75 4.32
CA LEU A 222 -19.41 -10.71 3.52
C LEU A 222 -18.21 -11.29 4.27
N GLN A 223 -18.00 -10.91 5.54
CA GLN A 223 -16.91 -11.44 6.37
C GLN A 223 -17.05 -12.95 6.57
N LYS A 224 -18.26 -13.41 6.94
CA LYS A 224 -18.56 -14.83 7.13
C LYS A 224 -18.41 -15.63 5.83
N SER A 225 -18.85 -15.06 4.71
CA SER A 225 -18.73 -15.66 3.39
C SER A 225 -17.27 -15.83 2.99
N LEU A 226 -16.43 -14.79 3.15
CA LEU A 226 -15.01 -14.85 2.81
C LEU A 226 -14.27 -15.95 3.60
N VAL A 227 -14.49 -16.02 4.92
CA VAL A 227 -13.88 -17.06 5.76
C VAL A 227 -14.39 -18.46 5.38
N SER A 228 -15.68 -18.58 5.03
CA SER A 228 -16.24 -19.84 4.55
C SER A 228 -15.63 -20.28 3.22
N SER A 229 -15.43 -19.36 2.27
CA SER A 229 -14.76 -19.65 1.00
C SER A 229 -13.32 -20.11 1.22
N TRP A 230 -12.54 -19.45 2.10
CA TRP A 230 -11.21 -19.92 2.46
C TRP A 230 -11.20 -21.35 3.05
N LYS A 231 -12.17 -21.63 3.92
CA LYS A 231 -12.36 -22.96 4.52
C LYS A 231 -12.69 -24.03 3.47
N GLU A 232 -13.48 -23.70 2.46
CA GLU A 232 -13.90 -24.61 1.38
C GLU A 232 -12.81 -24.80 0.33
N THR A 233 -12.17 -23.72 -0.13
CA THR A 233 -11.14 -23.74 -1.18
C THR A 233 -9.83 -24.36 -0.70
N VAL A 234 -9.37 -24.04 0.51
CA VAL A 234 -8.06 -24.48 1.02
C VAL A 234 -8.18 -25.45 2.19
N GLY A 235 -9.07 -25.17 3.13
CA GLY A 235 -9.17 -25.95 4.36
C GLY A 235 -7.91 -25.86 5.23
N GLY A 236 -7.52 -26.96 5.89
CA GLY A 236 -6.35 -26.97 6.80
C GLY A 236 -6.44 -25.92 7.90
N TYR A 237 -5.43 -25.05 7.99
CA TYR A 237 -5.41 -23.87 8.86
C TYR A 237 -6.71 -23.04 8.77
N PHE A 238 -7.22 -22.84 7.55
CA PHE A 238 -8.39 -22.02 7.29
C PHE A 238 -9.71 -22.59 7.85
N LYS A 239 -9.73 -23.85 8.30
CA LYS A 239 -10.92 -24.43 8.97
C LYS A 239 -11.24 -23.77 10.32
N ARG A 240 -10.25 -23.18 10.99
CA ARG A 240 -10.45 -22.46 12.26
C ARG A 240 -9.85 -21.06 12.20
N PHE A 241 -9.70 -20.52 10.99
CA PHE A 241 -9.17 -19.19 10.78
C PHE A 241 -10.20 -18.15 11.22
N LYS A 242 -9.72 -17.15 11.96
CA LYS A 242 -10.52 -16.05 12.48
C LYS A 242 -9.71 -14.77 12.31
N PRO A 243 -10.01 -13.93 11.31
CA PRO A 243 -9.29 -12.69 11.08
C PRO A 243 -9.46 -11.69 12.23
N GLU A 244 -8.37 -11.03 12.63
CA GLU A 244 -8.30 -10.09 13.76
C GLU A 244 -9.37 -8.98 13.69
N TYR A 245 -9.57 -8.41 12.51
CA TYR A 245 -10.44 -7.24 12.29
C TYR A 245 -11.83 -7.61 11.76
N PHE A 246 -12.27 -8.86 11.88
CA PHE A 246 -13.62 -9.29 11.46
C PHE A 246 -14.54 -9.44 12.68
N PRO A 247 -15.30 -8.40 13.08
CA PRO A 247 -16.22 -8.46 14.21
C PRO A 247 -17.21 -9.64 14.09
N ALA A 248 -17.70 -9.93 12.88
CA ALA A 248 -18.71 -10.96 12.64
C ALA A 248 -18.21 -12.40 12.90
N VAL A 249 -16.88 -12.58 12.94
CA VAL A 249 -16.20 -13.88 13.10
C VAL A 249 -15.54 -13.99 14.48
N MET A 250 -15.26 -12.84 15.10
CA MET A 250 -14.69 -12.76 16.43
C MET A 250 -15.76 -12.90 17.50
N ASN A 251 -15.56 -13.85 18.41
CA ASN A 251 -16.37 -13.96 19.62
C ASN A 251 -15.69 -13.12 20.70
N TYR A 252 -15.87 -11.80 20.67
CA TYR A 252 -15.33 -10.92 21.70
C TYR A 252 -16.10 -11.14 23.01
N THR A 253 -15.39 -11.42 24.09
CA THR A 253 -15.97 -11.71 25.42
C THR A 253 -15.67 -10.63 26.47
N GLY A 254 -15.05 -9.52 26.07
CA GLY A 254 -14.78 -8.38 26.95
C GLY A 254 -15.97 -7.41 27.06
N PRO A 255 -15.87 -6.37 27.90
CA PRO A 255 -16.97 -5.45 28.19
C PRO A 255 -17.38 -4.58 26.99
N GLU A 256 -16.45 -4.16 26.13
CA GLU A 256 -16.73 -3.51 24.83
C GLU A 256 -15.65 -3.83 23.79
N PRO A 257 -16.00 -4.04 22.51
CA PRO A 257 -15.02 -4.30 21.46
C PRO A 257 -14.09 -3.10 21.23
N PRO A 258 -12.83 -3.30 20.82
CA PRO A 258 -11.94 -2.20 20.43
C PRO A 258 -12.56 -1.34 19.33
N GLU A 259 -12.32 -0.02 19.32
CA GLU A 259 -12.79 0.88 18.25
C GLU A 259 -12.35 0.45 16.84
N THR A 260 -11.22 -0.27 16.75
CA THR A 260 -10.69 -0.84 15.50
C THR A 260 -11.52 -1.99 14.94
N LEU A 261 -12.35 -2.62 15.79
CA LEU A 261 -13.19 -3.76 15.45
C LEU A 261 -14.61 -3.27 15.11
N ASN A 262 -14.72 -2.62 13.96
CA ASN A 262 -15.95 -2.06 13.42
C ASN A 262 -16.00 -2.34 11.91
N ASN A 263 -17.16 -2.75 11.38
CA ASN A 263 -17.34 -3.06 9.97
C ASN A 263 -16.87 -1.93 9.04
N SER A 264 -17.07 -0.67 9.43
CA SER A 264 -16.68 0.52 8.65
C SER A 264 -15.23 0.98 8.88
N SER A 265 -14.45 0.26 9.68
CA SER A 265 -13.06 0.63 9.97
C SER A 265 -12.15 0.37 8.76
N VAL A 266 -11.11 1.19 8.64
CA VAL A 266 -10.10 1.02 7.59
C VAL A 266 -9.32 -0.29 7.78
N GLU A 267 -9.19 -0.74 9.03
CA GLU A 267 -8.58 -2.01 9.38
C GLU A 267 -9.39 -3.19 8.80
N THR A 268 -10.72 -3.21 8.98
CA THR A 268 -11.60 -4.24 8.40
C THR A 268 -11.56 -4.20 6.87
N VAL A 269 -11.58 -3.01 6.27
CA VAL A 269 -11.45 -2.82 4.81
C VAL A 269 -10.15 -3.43 4.28
N LEU A 270 -9.02 -3.13 4.91
CA LEU A 270 -7.70 -3.64 4.50
C LEU A 270 -7.59 -5.15 4.70
N THR A 271 -8.07 -5.68 5.83
CA THR A 271 -8.08 -7.12 6.09
C THR A 271 -8.93 -7.86 5.05
N TYR A 272 -10.12 -7.36 4.72
CA TYR A 272 -10.95 -7.96 3.69
C TYR A 272 -10.29 -7.88 2.32
N ALA A 273 -9.77 -6.71 1.92
CA ALA A 273 -9.15 -6.51 0.62
C ALA A 273 -7.96 -7.46 0.39
N PHE A 274 -7.08 -7.61 1.39
CA PHE A 274 -5.93 -8.51 1.32
C PHE A 274 -6.36 -9.98 1.22
N LEU A 275 -7.26 -10.43 2.11
CA LEU A 275 -7.73 -11.81 2.11
C LEU A 275 -8.56 -12.17 0.87
N LYS A 276 -9.32 -11.21 0.32
CA LYS A 276 -10.12 -11.40 -0.89
C LYS A 276 -9.24 -11.45 -2.13
N ALA A 277 -8.28 -10.55 -2.27
CA ALA A 277 -7.33 -10.55 -3.38
C ALA A 277 -6.51 -11.86 -3.43
N ASP A 278 -6.05 -12.33 -2.28
CA ASP A 278 -5.32 -13.59 -2.16
C ASP A 278 -6.20 -14.82 -2.44
N LEU A 279 -7.46 -14.82 -1.99
CA LEU A 279 -8.40 -15.90 -2.27
C LEU A 279 -8.68 -16.00 -3.77
N ASP A 280 -8.93 -14.86 -4.43
CA ASP A 280 -9.23 -14.81 -5.85
C ASP A 280 -8.01 -15.25 -6.67
N PHE A 281 -6.80 -14.82 -6.29
CA PHE A 281 -5.56 -15.32 -6.89
C PHE A 281 -5.41 -16.83 -6.68
N THR A 282 -5.54 -17.31 -5.43
CA THR A 282 -5.38 -18.72 -5.07
C THR A 282 -6.41 -19.60 -5.79
N ALA A 283 -7.68 -19.19 -5.83
CA ALA A 283 -8.74 -19.91 -6.52
C ALA A 283 -8.49 -19.98 -8.04
N ALA A 284 -8.05 -18.87 -8.64
CA ALA A 284 -7.70 -18.84 -10.06
C ALA A 284 -6.53 -19.76 -10.40
N GLN A 285 -5.50 -19.83 -9.55
CA GLN A 285 -4.39 -20.77 -9.75
C GLN A 285 -4.81 -22.22 -9.45
N ALA A 286 -5.67 -22.44 -8.46
CA ALA A 286 -6.21 -23.76 -8.11
C ALA A 286 -7.05 -24.38 -9.24
N SER A 287 -7.72 -23.56 -10.06
CA SER A 287 -8.49 -24.04 -11.20
C SER A 287 -7.65 -24.43 -12.42
N LYS A 288 -6.34 -24.16 -12.43
CA LYS A 288 -5.44 -24.45 -13.56
C LYS A 288 -4.73 -25.80 -13.40
N HIS A 289 -4.49 -26.48 -14.51
CA HIS A 289 -3.70 -27.71 -14.53
C HIS A 289 -2.21 -27.42 -14.27
N SER A 290 -1.55 -28.30 -13.51
CA SER A 290 -0.08 -28.36 -13.48
C SER A 290 0.41 -28.93 -14.81
N GLN A 291 1.31 -28.23 -15.52
CA GLN A 291 1.98 -28.87 -16.64
C GLN A 291 2.80 -30.06 -16.11
N GLN A 292 2.50 -31.24 -16.62
CA GLN A 292 3.33 -32.42 -16.45
C GLN A 292 4.58 -32.20 -17.31
N ASP A 293 5.74 -32.03 -16.69
CA ASP A 293 7.02 -32.14 -17.39
C ASP A 293 7.08 -33.51 -18.07
N SER A 294 7.26 -33.52 -19.38
CA SER A 294 7.26 -34.70 -20.25
C SER A 294 8.51 -35.59 -20.09
N SER A 295 9.19 -35.53 -18.95
CA SER A 295 10.50 -36.16 -18.76
C SER A 295 10.70 -36.98 -17.48
N ASN A 296 9.68 -37.24 -16.66
CA ASN A 296 9.82 -38.30 -15.65
C ASN A 296 8.51 -38.94 -15.17
N THR A 297 8.54 -40.26 -15.14
CA THR A 297 7.46 -41.15 -14.71
C THR A 297 7.36 -41.16 -13.18
N THR A 298 6.62 -40.22 -12.60
CA THR A 298 6.09 -40.38 -11.23
C THR A 298 4.65 -39.84 -11.17
N SER A 299 3.78 -40.70 -10.64
CA SER A 299 2.34 -40.58 -10.47
C SER A 299 1.81 -39.20 -10.07
N SER A 300 0.69 -38.82 -10.67
CA SER A 300 -0.17 -37.68 -10.33
C SER A 300 -0.81 -37.83 -8.93
N VAL A 301 -0.07 -37.51 -7.88
CA VAL A 301 -0.57 -37.66 -6.49
C VAL A 301 -1.10 -36.36 -5.88
N ASP A 302 -0.97 -35.20 -6.53
CA ASP A 302 -1.15 -33.92 -5.83
C ASP A 302 -2.57 -33.32 -5.83
N ASP A 303 -3.59 -33.91 -6.46
CA ASP A 303 -4.98 -33.58 -6.11
C ASP A 303 -6.00 -34.65 -6.55
N PRO A 304 -6.42 -35.57 -5.66
CA PRO A 304 -7.45 -36.57 -5.97
C PRO A 304 -8.85 -35.96 -6.15
N VAL A 305 -9.05 -34.65 -5.92
CA VAL A 305 -10.34 -33.97 -6.11
C VAL A 305 -10.48 -33.40 -7.53
N LEU A 306 -9.36 -33.16 -8.23
CA LEU A 306 -9.37 -32.63 -9.60
C LEU A 306 -9.37 -33.72 -10.69
N SER A 307 -9.01 -34.97 -10.38
CA SER A 307 -9.03 -36.07 -11.34
C SER A 307 -10.45 -36.46 -11.81
N ASP A 308 -11.48 -36.02 -11.08
CA ASP A 308 -12.89 -36.30 -11.39
C ASP A 308 -13.60 -35.16 -12.13
N LYS A 309 -12.93 -34.03 -12.40
CA LYS A 309 -13.52 -32.91 -13.15
C LYS A 309 -13.15 -33.02 -14.65
N PRO A 310 -14.10 -32.84 -15.57
CA PRO A 310 -13.81 -32.85 -17.00
C PRO A 310 -12.76 -31.79 -17.34
N ILE A 311 -11.78 -32.18 -18.16
CA ILE A 311 -10.63 -31.34 -18.58
C ILE A 311 -11.03 -30.03 -19.30
N ASN A 312 -12.32 -29.87 -19.63
CA ASN A 312 -12.90 -28.78 -20.40
C ASN A 312 -14.06 -28.06 -19.69
N ASP A 313 -14.29 -28.25 -18.38
CA ASP A 313 -15.46 -27.64 -17.71
C ASP A 313 -15.43 -26.09 -17.70
N ASN A 314 -14.24 -25.50 -17.78
CA ASN A 314 -14.04 -24.05 -17.94
C ASN A 314 -13.84 -23.63 -19.41
N ASP A 315 -13.81 -24.60 -20.33
CA ASP A 315 -13.65 -24.41 -21.77
C ASP A 315 -15.02 -24.45 -22.46
N MET A 316 -16.03 -23.84 -21.81
CA MET A 316 -17.36 -23.70 -22.43
C MET A 316 -17.22 -22.83 -23.67
N LEU A 317 -17.36 -23.51 -24.81
CA LEU A 317 -17.23 -23.12 -26.23
C LEU A 317 -18.04 -21.89 -26.72
N PHE A 318 -18.41 -20.95 -25.84
CA PHE A 318 -19.18 -19.76 -26.20
C PHE A 318 -18.71 -18.51 -25.45
N HIS A 319 -17.48 -18.07 -25.72
CA HIS A 319 -17.15 -16.65 -25.65
C HIS A 319 -16.51 -16.21 -26.98
N PRO A 320 -17.17 -15.36 -27.81
CA PRO A 320 -16.74 -15.08 -29.19
C PRO A 320 -15.45 -14.28 -29.35
N GLU A 321 -14.74 -13.93 -28.29
CA GLU A 321 -13.58 -13.03 -28.35
C GLU A 321 -12.46 -13.53 -27.40
N ARG A 322 -11.64 -14.45 -27.92
CA ARG A 322 -10.17 -14.62 -27.70
C ARG A 322 -9.69 -15.96 -27.12
N PRO A 323 -8.71 -16.63 -27.77
CA PRO A 323 -7.95 -17.74 -27.18
C PRO A 323 -6.89 -17.26 -26.17
N ALA A 324 -6.65 -18.06 -25.13
CA ALA A 324 -5.78 -17.78 -23.98
C ALA A 324 -4.28 -17.58 -24.30
N SER A 325 -3.83 -17.83 -25.52
CA SER A 325 -2.43 -17.72 -25.94
C SER A 325 -2.00 -16.32 -26.38
N GLN A 326 -2.86 -15.30 -26.30
CA GLN A 326 -2.53 -13.90 -26.63
C GLN A 326 -2.54 -12.92 -25.44
N ASN A 327 -2.73 -13.39 -24.20
CA ASN A 327 -2.77 -12.52 -23.02
C ASN A 327 -1.39 -12.10 -22.47
N LEU A 328 -0.27 -12.58 -23.05
CA LEU A 328 1.08 -12.10 -22.74
C LEU A 328 1.41 -10.72 -23.34
N LEU A 329 0.48 -10.14 -24.09
CA LEU A 329 0.52 -8.74 -24.55
C LEU A 329 -0.70 -7.99 -24.02
N HIS A 330 -1.01 -8.13 -22.72
CA HIS A 330 -1.94 -7.21 -22.10
C HIS A 330 -1.31 -5.81 -22.15
N ARG A 331 -1.67 -5.09 -23.22
CA ARG A 331 -1.47 -3.66 -23.37
C ARG A 331 -1.81 -3.04 -22.02
N PRO A 332 -0.90 -2.27 -21.38
CA PRO A 332 -1.25 -1.62 -20.13
C PRO A 332 -2.58 -0.92 -20.36
N GLN A 333 -3.58 -1.26 -19.55
CA GLN A 333 -4.78 -0.45 -19.40
C GLN A 333 -4.29 1.00 -19.33
N ARG A 334 -4.96 1.92 -20.05
CA ARG A 334 -4.57 3.34 -19.99
C ARG A 334 -4.41 3.69 -18.51
N SER A 335 -3.34 4.38 -18.14
CA SER A 335 -2.89 4.63 -16.76
C SER A 335 -3.91 5.29 -15.80
N ASN A 336 -5.16 5.47 -16.25
CA ASN A 336 -6.22 6.24 -15.62
C ASN A 336 -7.57 5.47 -15.56
N SER A 337 -7.61 4.14 -15.72
CA SER A 337 -8.82 3.32 -15.48
C SER A 337 -8.65 2.40 -14.28
N SER A 338 -9.71 2.27 -13.48
CA SER A 338 -9.77 1.34 -12.35
C SER A 338 -9.47 -0.09 -12.82
N PRO A 339 -8.76 -0.89 -12.00
CA PRO A 339 -8.42 -2.24 -12.40
C PRO A 339 -9.70 -3.07 -12.58
N ASP A 340 -9.78 -3.80 -13.70
CA ASP A 340 -10.84 -4.78 -13.90
C ASP A 340 -10.53 -6.00 -13.01
N LEU A 341 -11.08 -6.00 -11.80
CA LEU A 341 -10.94 -7.10 -10.85
C LEU A 341 -11.58 -8.39 -11.36
N SER A 342 -12.47 -8.31 -12.35
CA SER A 342 -13.10 -9.47 -12.98
C SER A 342 -12.31 -10.07 -14.15
N ALA A 343 -11.23 -9.40 -14.59
CA ALA A 343 -10.36 -9.94 -15.60
C ALA A 343 -9.72 -11.26 -15.11
N PRO A 344 -9.46 -12.24 -16.00
CA PRO A 344 -8.77 -13.47 -15.64
C PRO A 344 -7.44 -13.18 -14.91
N ILE A 345 -7.09 -14.01 -13.93
CA ILE A 345 -5.87 -13.87 -13.12
C ILE A 345 -4.81 -14.87 -13.59
N GLY A 346 -3.60 -14.37 -13.86
CA GLY A 346 -2.41 -15.15 -14.23
C GLY A 346 -2.45 -15.78 -15.62
N GLY A 347 -1.44 -16.62 -15.91
CA GLY A 347 -1.29 -17.30 -17.21
C GLY A 347 -2.20 -18.53 -17.39
N SER A 348 -2.00 -19.29 -18.48
CA SER A 348 -2.71 -20.56 -18.72
C SER A 348 -2.25 -21.69 -17.79
N THR A 349 -1.05 -21.58 -17.24
CA THR A 349 -0.45 -22.55 -16.33
C THR A 349 -0.62 -22.13 -14.88
N ARG A 350 -0.65 -23.10 -13.97
CA ARG A 350 -0.66 -22.84 -12.54
C ARG A 350 0.65 -22.16 -12.10
N PHE A 351 0.52 -20.96 -11.54
CA PHE A 351 1.62 -20.29 -10.84
C PHE A 351 1.73 -20.82 -9.40
N GLN A 352 2.92 -21.25 -8.99
CA GLN A 352 3.17 -21.81 -7.65
C GLN A 352 3.81 -20.83 -6.68
N GLY A 353 4.43 -19.77 -7.20
CA GLY A 353 5.11 -18.76 -6.41
C GLY A 353 4.16 -17.86 -5.61
N GLY A 354 4.74 -16.84 -5.01
CA GLY A 354 4.02 -15.89 -4.17
C GLY A 354 4.61 -14.49 -4.24
N SER A 355 4.13 -13.64 -3.35
CA SER A 355 4.70 -12.33 -3.14
C SER A 355 4.41 -11.83 -1.73
N THR A 356 5.38 -11.17 -1.13
CA THR A 356 5.18 -10.36 0.07
C THR A 356 4.56 -9.01 -0.32
N ALA A 357 3.92 -8.33 0.61
CA ALA A 357 3.26 -7.07 0.33
C ALA A 357 3.36 -6.12 1.52
N SER A 358 3.88 -4.93 1.25
CA SER A 358 3.89 -3.82 2.19
C SER A 358 3.23 -2.62 1.55
N VAL A 359 2.10 -2.19 2.10
CA VAL A 359 1.33 -1.03 1.63
C VAL A 359 1.33 0.04 2.71
N ALA A 360 1.71 1.27 2.36
CA ALA A 360 1.57 2.46 3.19
C ALA A 360 0.54 3.41 2.55
N MET A 361 -0.45 3.81 3.34
CA MET A 361 -1.47 4.79 2.95
C MET A 361 -1.37 6.03 3.82
N ILE A 362 -1.40 7.21 3.20
CA ILE A 362 -1.29 8.49 3.90
C ILE A 362 -2.55 9.31 3.66
N SER A 363 -3.23 9.69 4.74
CA SER A 363 -4.38 10.59 4.73
C SER A 363 -4.06 11.86 5.52
N THR A 364 -4.60 12.99 5.08
CA THR A 364 -4.44 14.29 5.75
C THR A 364 -5.78 14.79 6.25
N PRO A 365 -5.87 15.43 7.44
CA PRO A 365 -7.11 16.00 7.93
C PRO A 365 -7.42 17.37 7.33
N THR A 366 -6.45 17.95 6.60
CA THR A 366 -6.54 19.28 6.01
C THR A 366 -6.27 19.19 4.52
N ALA A 367 -6.61 20.28 3.86
CA ALA A 367 -6.29 20.55 2.49
C ALA A 367 -4.78 20.76 2.19
N VAL A 368 -3.93 20.77 3.20
CA VAL A 368 -2.50 20.94 3.02
C VAL A 368 -1.88 19.59 2.66
N PRO A 369 -1.01 19.50 1.64
CA PRO A 369 -0.35 18.24 1.29
C PRO A 369 0.45 17.66 2.46
N PHE A 370 0.51 16.32 2.55
CA PHE A 370 1.15 15.62 3.68
C PHE A 370 2.65 15.90 3.84
N TRP A 371 3.32 16.35 2.77
CA TRP A 371 4.73 16.73 2.80
C TRP A 371 4.97 18.17 3.26
N HIS A 372 3.92 18.91 3.62
CA HIS A 372 4.07 20.25 4.17
C HIS A 372 4.49 20.19 5.65
N PRO A 373 5.48 20.97 6.10
CA PRO A 373 6.00 20.87 7.48
C PRO A 373 4.96 21.10 8.58
N ALA A 374 3.93 21.92 8.31
CA ALA A 374 2.86 22.20 9.27
C ALA A 374 1.67 21.22 9.20
N ALA A 375 1.63 20.34 8.20
CA ALA A 375 0.50 19.44 8.01
C ALA A 375 0.66 18.20 8.91
N PRO A 376 -0.29 17.91 9.81
CA PRO A 376 -0.38 16.58 10.38
C PRO A 376 -0.90 15.60 9.32
N SER A 377 -0.60 14.33 9.49
CA SER A 377 -1.14 13.25 8.65
C SER A 377 -1.32 11.99 9.47
N THR A 378 -2.10 11.05 8.97
CA THR A 378 -2.20 9.71 9.52
C THR A 378 -1.69 8.74 8.46
N LEU A 379 -0.75 7.89 8.84
CA LEU A 379 -0.21 6.83 8.01
C LEU A 379 -0.73 5.48 8.52
N ILE A 380 -1.17 4.63 7.60
CA ILE A 380 -1.52 3.24 7.88
C ILE A 380 -0.62 2.33 7.05
N ALA A 381 0.05 1.39 7.72
CA ALA A 381 0.82 0.33 7.11
C ALA A 381 0.04 -0.98 7.18
N ALA A 382 -0.15 -1.65 6.04
CA ALA A 382 -0.67 -3.01 5.95
C ALA A 382 0.39 -3.92 5.34
N HIS A 383 0.76 -4.98 6.06
CA HIS A 383 1.97 -5.74 5.76
C HIS A 383 1.77 -7.25 5.86
N VAL A 384 2.40 -7.99 4.94
CA VAL A 384 2.42 -9.45 4.83
C VAL A 384 3.82 -9.85 4.30
N GLY A 385 4.51 -10.78 4.97
CA GLY A 385 5.87 -11.23 4.61
C GLY A 385 6.99 -10.54 5.40
N ASP A 386 8.09 -10.21 4.73
CA ASP A 386 9.35 -9.71 5.31
C ASP A 386 9.85 -8.40 4.67
N THR A 387 9.11 -7.83 3.72
CA THR A 387 9.27 -6.42 3.31
C THR A 387 9.17 -5.46 4.51
N ARG A 388 9.83 -4.31 4.42
CA ARG A 388 9.98 -3.40 5.56
C ARG A 388 9.50 -1.98 5.27
N ILE A 389 8.83 -1.36 6.26
CA ILE A 389 8.45 0.06 6.22
C ILE A 389 9.06 0.77 7.43
N LEU A 390 9.90 1.78 7.17
CA LEU A 390 10.52 2.60 8.21
C LEU A 390 10.12 4.06 8.10
N LEU A 391 9.84 4.69 9.23
CA LEU A 391 9.80 6.14 9.39
C LEU A 391 11.14 6.66 9.90
N SER A 392 11.60 7.80 9.39
CA SER A 392 12.77 8.49 9.94
C SER A 392 12.33 9.66 10.82
N ARG A 393 12.59 9.58 12.13
CA ARG A 393 12.23 10.64 13.07
C ARG A 393 13.16 11.84 12.89
N THR A 394 12.60 13.04 12.78
CA THR A 394 13.36 14.26 12.53
C THR A 394 14.20 14.69 13.74
N SER A 395 13.74 14.42 14.97
CA SER A 395 14.41 14.91 16.20
C SER A 395 15.73 14.21 16.51
N ASP A 396 15.79 12.88 16.38
CA ASP A 396 16.97 12.07 16.71
C ASP A 396 17.53 11.30 15.51
N GLY A 397 16.93 11.42 14.33
CA GLY A 397 17.38 10.75 13.11
C GLY A 397 17.28 9.23 13.17
N LYS A 398 16.52 8.65 14.11
CA LYS A 398 16.40 7.20 14.28
C LYS A 398 15.28 6.60 13.42
N PRO A 399 15.45 5.35 12.94
CA PRO A 399 14.38 4.60 12.30
C PRO A 399 13.31 4.20 13.32
N VAL A 400 12.06 4.20 12.86
CA VAL A 400 10.91 3.63 13.55
C VAL A 400 10.27 2.63 12.60
N SER A 401 10.36 1.33 12.92
CA SER A 401 9.74 0.29 12.10
C SER A 401 8.23 0.27 12.28
N LEU A 402 7.51 0.21 11.16
CA LEU A 402 6.06 0.02 11.12
C LEU A 402 5.65 -1.41 10.78
N THR A 403 6.61 -2.27 10.43
CA THR A 403 6.37 -3.68 10.11
C THR A 403 7.20 -4.59 11.00
N THR A 404 6.73 -5.82 11.17
CA THR A 404 7.46 -6.91 11.82
C THR A 404 7.56 -8.07 10.84
N ASN A 405 8.77 -8.62 10.66
CA ASN A 405 8.98 -9.73 9.74
C ASN A 405 8.09 -10.93 10.15
N HIS A 406 7.32 -11.44 9.20
CA HIS A 406 6.47 -12.61 9.40
C HIS A 406 7.26 -13.90 9.22
N HIS A 407 8.17 -14.17 10.17
CA HIS A 407 9.04 -15.35 10.18
C HIS A 407 8.58 -16.38 11.24
N PRO A 408 8.86 -17.69 11.09
CA PRO A 408 8.55 -18.69 12.11
C PRO A 408 9.11 -18.38 13.50
N ASP A 409 10.28 -17.73 13.56
CA ASP A 409 10.92 -17.31 14.81
C ASP A 409 10.18 -16.15 15.52
N ALA A 410 9.34 -15.41 14.80
CA ALA A 410 8.61 -14.28 15.36
C ALA A 410 7.58 -14.80 16.37
N PRO A 411 7.59 -14.36 17.66
CA PRO A 411 6.73 -14.94 18.69
C PRO A 411 5.23 -14.92 18.38
N VAL A 412 4.77 -13.89 17.68
CA VAL A 412 3.38 -13.75 17.23
C VAL A 412 3.02 -14.84 16.22
N GLU A 413 3.87 -15.05 15.21
CA GLU A 413 3.66 -16.04 14.15
C GLU A 413 3.87 -17.47 14.67
N ALA A 414 4.91 -17.68 15.47
CA ALA A 414 5.14 -18.94 16.17
C ALA A 414 3.90 -19.35 16.98
N THR A 415 3.32 -18.42 17.75
CA THR A 415 2.11 -18.69 18.55
C THR A 415 0.89 -18.95 17.67
N ARG A 416 0.74 -18.18 16.57
CA ARG A 416 -0.34 -18.36 15.59
C ARG A 416 -0.30 -19.75 14.96
N LEU A 417 0.88 -20.22 14.56
CA LEU A 417 1.07 -21.47 13.81
C LEU A 417 1.22 -22.72 14.69
N ARG A 418 1.80 -22.62 15.90
CA ARG A 418 1.94 -23.75 16.85
C ARG A 418 0.61 -24.41 17.19
N ARG A 419 -0.48 -23.65 17.18
CA ARG A 419 -1.85 -24.17 17.45
C ARG A 419 -2.37 -25.08 16.34
N TYR A 420 -1.76 -25.08 15.15
CA TYR A 420 -2.23 -25.77 13.95
C TYR A 420 -1.30 -26.90 13.49
N ALA A 421 -0.40 -27.37 14.38
CA ALA A 421 0.55 -28.44 14.11
C ALA A 421 1.42 -28.20 12.85
N ALA A 422 1.79 -26.94 12.60
CA ALA A 422 2.81 -26.64 11.61
C ALA A 422 4.14 -27.25 12.10
N THR A 423 4.66 -28.23 11.38
CA THR A 423 6.00 -28.76 11.59
C THR A 423 6.98 -27.69 11.10
N PHE A 424 7.56 -26.93 12.03
CA PHE A 424 8.71 -26.09 11.72
C PHE A 424 9.90 -27.00 11.42
N VAL A 425 10.51 -26.80 10.26
CA VAL A 425 11.70 -27.56 9.85
C VAL A 425 12.85 -26.58 9.84
N THR A 426 13.91 -26.90 10.59
CA THR A 426 15.16 -26.16 10.54
C THR A 426 15.97 -26.64 9.33
N ASP A 427 16.35 -25.73 8.45
CA ASP A 427 17.24 -26.01 7.33
C ASP A 427 18.66 -26.38 7.84
N SER A 428 19.47 -26.97 6.97
CA SER A 428 20.91 -27.20 7.10
C SER A 428 21.69 -25.95 7.51
N PHE A 429 21.15 -24.75 7.27
CA PHE A 429 21.71 -23.45 7.68
C PHE A 429 21.22 -22.95 9.05
N GLY A 430 20.35 -23.70 9.74
CA GLY A 430 19.84 -23.33 11.07
C GLY A 430 18.60 -22.41 11.06
N GLU A 431 18.06 -22.09 9.89
CA GLU A 431 16.89 -21.21 9.75
C GLU A 431 15.57 -22.00 9.85
N GLU A 432 14.62 -21.52 10.65
CA GLU A 432 13.30 -22.13 10.79
C GLU A 432 12.42 -21.83 9.56
N ARG A 433 11.87 -22.86 8.93
CA ARG A 433 11.00 -22.75 7.75
C ARG A 433 9.66 -23.45 7.98
N ILE A 434 8.61 -22.92 7.36
CA ILE A 434 7.28 -23.55 7.31
C ILE A 434 7.07 -24.23 5.95
N GLY A 435 7.18 -25.55 5.92
CA GLY A 435 7.03 -26.30 4.66
C GLY A 435 8.01 -25.87 3.55
N GLY A 436 9.21 -25.40 3.92
CA GLY A 436 10.23 -24.89 3.00
C GLY A 436 10.20 -23.37 2.77
N LEU A 437 9.13 -22.66 3.16
CA LEU A 437 9.06 -21.20 3.07
C LEU A 437 9.66 -20.52 4.30
N ALA A 438 10.38 -19.41 4.06
CA ALA A 438 10.83 -18.50 5.13
C ALA A 438 9.67 -17.65 5.67
N ASN A 439 8.74 -17.26 4.79
CA ASN A 439 7.62 -16.39 5.16
C ASN A 439 6.40 -17.18 5.66
N THR A 440 5.88 -16.76 6.81
CA THR A 440 4.65 -17.31 7.44
C THR A 440 3.38 -16.62 6.96
N ARG A 441 3.54 -15.51 6.25
CA ARG A 441 2.45 -14.77 5.60
C ARG A 441 2.92 -14.32 4.22
N SER A 442 2.07 -14.48 3.22
CA SER A 442 2.32 -14.05 1.84
C SER A 442 1.03 -14.09 1.02
N PHE A 443 1.04 -13.47 -0.15
CA PHE A 443 0.07 -13.71 -1.21
C PHE A 443 0.53 -14.85 -2.13
N GLY A 444 -0.38 -15.63 -2.71
CA GLY A 444 -0.01 -16.73 -3.59
C GLY A 444 0.38 -17.98 -2.82
N ASP A 445 1.57 -18.57 -3.04
CA ASP A 445 2.10 -19.70 -2.25
C ASP A 445 1.07 -20.82 -1.98
N ILE A 446 0.34 -21.20 -3.03
CA ILE A 446 -0.86 -22.04 -2.94
C ILE A 446 -0.62 -23.34 -2.16
N GLY A 447 0.54 -23.97 -2.36
CA GLY A 447 0.91 -25.22 -1.67
C GLY A 447 1.03 -25.07 -0.15
N SER A 448 1.33 -23.86 0.32
CA SER A 448 1.60 -23.56 1.73
C SER A 448 0.42 -22.90 2.45
N LYS A 449 -0.63 -22.48 1.74
CA LYS A 449 -1.85 -21.93 2.36
C LYS A 449 -2.49 -22.90 3.36
N ARG A 450 -2.55 -24.19 3.01
CA ARG A 450 -3.18 -25.22 3.86
C ARG A 450 -2.48 -25.39 5.21
N ILE A 451 -1.17 -25.12 5.28
CA ILE A 451 -0.35 -25.27 6.49
C ILE A 451 -0.26 -23.99 7.33
N GLY A 452 -0.86 -22.88 6.87
CA GLY A 452 -1.05 -21.68 7.67
C GLY A 452 -0.37 -20.42 7.14
N VAL A 453 0.22 -20.46 5.94
CA VAL A 453 0.60 -19.22 5.24
C VAL A 453 -0.68 -18.43 4.93
N SER A 454 -0.77 -17.20 5.41
CA SER A 454 -1.97 -16.37 5.32
C SER A 454 -1.64 -15.02 4.68
N ALA A 455 -2.58 -14.45 3.93
CA ALA A 455 -2.49 -13.06 3.46
C ALA A 455 -3.17 -12.07 4.42
N GLU A 456 -3.53 -12.50 5.63
CA GLU A 456 -4.02 -11.58 6.67
C GLU A 456 -2.95 -10.53 7.01
N PRO A 457 -3.21 -9.22 6.80
CA PRO A 457 -2.21 -8.20 7.04
C PRO A 457 -2.02 -7.91 8.52
N GLN A 458 -0.76 -7.67 8.92
CA GLN A 458 -0.46 -6.86 10.09
C GLN A 458 -0.79 -5.40 9.74
N ILE A 459 -1.61 -4.74 10.57
CA ILE A 459 -1.99 -3.34 10.36
C ILE A 459 -1.43 -2.47 11.49
N VAL A 460 -0.73 -1.40 11.13
CA VAL A 460 -0.18 -0.42 12.07
C VAL A 460 -0.60 0.98 11.65
N LYS A 461 -1.22 1.72 12.58
CA LYS A 461 -1.60 3.12 12.40
C LYS A 461 -0.65 4.04 13.14
N ALA A 462 -0.11 5.04 12.45
CA ALA A 462 0.77 6.06 13.00
C ALA A 462 0.22 7.45 12.71
N ASP A 463 -0.08 8.21 13.77
CA ASP A 463 -0.39 9.63 13.65
C ASP A 463 0.92 10.42 13.55
N LEU A 464 1.10 11.13 12.44
CA LEU A 464 2.31 11.90 12.14
C LEU A 464 2.08 13.37 12.49
N GLY A 465 2.81 13.85 13.51
CA GLY A 465 2.82 15.25 13.90
C GLY A 465 3.50 16.16 12.86
N PRO A 466 3.26 17.49 12.94
CA PRO A 466 3.90 18.46 12.05
C PRO A 466 5.43 18.35 12.09
N ALA A 467 6.03 18.03 10.94
CA ALA A 467 7.48 17.84 10.77
C ALA A 467 8.13 16.90 11.80
N GLU A 468 7.38 15.94 12.34
CA GLU A 468 7.87 14.93 13.29
C GLU A 468 8.77 13.90 12.59
N TYR A 469 8.41 13.55 11.36
CA TYR A 469 9.12 12.59 10.52
C TYR A 469 9.60 13.22 9.22
N ALA A 470 10.80 12.82 8.80
CA ALA A 470 11.47 13.36 7.62
C ALA A 470 11.04 12.67 6.32
N PHE A 471 10.90 11.35 6.37
CA PHE A 471 10.47 10.50 5.25
C PHE A 471 9.95 9.16 5.77
N VAL A 472 9.24 8.46 4.89
CA VAL A 472 8.98 7.02 5.01
C VAL A 472 9.69 6.29 3.88
N VAL A 473 10.27 5.13 4.18
CA VAL A 473 10.87 4.22 3.20
C VAL A 473 10.17 2.87 3.27
N LEU A 474 9.81 2.33 2.10
CA LEU A 474 9.33 0.96 1.93
C LEU A 474 10.37 0.18 1.12
N MET A 475 10.64 -1.08 1.47
CA MET A 475 11.68 -1.86 0.78
C MET A 475 11.49 -3.37 0.85
N SER A 476 12.10 -4.08 -0.10
CA SER A 476 12.22 -5.54 -0.11
C SER A 476 13.31 -6.06 0.84
N ASP A 477 13.30 -7.37 1.04
CA ASP A 477 14.29 -8.09 1.83
C ASP A 477 15.71 -7.98 1.23
N GLY A 478 15.86 -7.83 -0.09
CA GLY A 478 17.15 -7.61 -0.75
C GLY A 478 17.89 -6.36 -0.29
N ILE A 479 17.20 -5.43 0.39
CA ILE A 479 17.81 -4.28 1.09
C ILE A 479 17.93 -4.57 2.59
N SER A 480 16.82 -4.96 3.22
CA SER A 480 16.74 -5.05 4.70
C SER A 480 17.46 -6.26 5.31
N SER A 481 17.78 -7.28 4.51
CA SER A 481 18.63 -8.41 4.91
C SER A 481 20.12 -8.05 4.90
N VAL A 482 20.52 -7.03 4.13
CA VAL A 482 21.92 -6.64 3.93
C VAL A 482 22.29 -5.42 4.77
N LEU A 483 21.37 -4.47 4.93
CA LEU A 483 21.58 -3.20 5.60
C LEU A 483 20.76 -3.11 6.89
N SER A 484 21.35 -2.57 7.94
CA SER A 484 20.62 -2.25 9.16
C SER A 484 19.67 -1.05 8.94
N ASP A 485 18.60 -0.97 9.72
CA ASP A 485 17.64 0.14 9.65
C ASP A 485 18.29 1.53 9.76
N GLN A 486 19.34 1.64 10.58
CA GLN A 486 20.06 2.89 10.76
C GLN A 486 20.93 3.23 9.54
N GLU A 487 21.60 2.26 8.93
CA GLU A 487 22.34 2.47 7.67
C GLU A 487 21.40 2.96 6.57
N ILE A 488 20.22 2.33 6.45
CA ILE A 488 19.20 2.70 5.46
C ILE A 488 18.77 4.15 5.63
N VAL A 489 18.40 4.54 6.85
CA VAL A 489 17.99 5.92 7.15
C VAL A 489 19.11 6.92 6.90
N ASP A 490 20.35 6.59 7.25
CA ASP A 490 21.49 7.49 7.09
C ASP A 490 21.87 7.70 5.62
N ILE A 491 21.79 6.66 4.78
CA ILE A 491 21.98 6.77 3.32
C ILE A 491 20.94 7.73 2.72
N ILE A 492 19.66 7.58 3.10
CA ILE A 492 18.58 8.44 2.59
C ILE A 492 18.79 9.90 2.99
N LYS A 493 19.31 10.18 4.19
CA LYS A 493 19.58 11.55 4.66
C LYS A 493 20.63 12.28 3.81
N GLU A 494 21.58 11.57 3.19
CA GLU A 494 22.64 12.14 2.34
C GLU A 494 22.10 12.65 1.00
N ALA A 495 21.03 12.03 0.52
CA ALA A 495 20.45 12.36 -0.76
C ALA A 495 19.74 13.73 -0.74
N LYS A 496 19.79 14.42 -1.88
CA LYS A 496 19.10 15.71 -2.07
C LYS A 496 17.60 15.54 -2.32
N THR A 497 17.22 14.45 -2.96
CA THR A 497 15.84 14.16 -3.37
C THR A 497 15.48 12.71 -3.03
N PRO A 498 14.20 12.40 -2.77
CA PRO A 498 13.75 11.03 -2.59
C PRO A 498 14.11 10.11 -3.76
N ALA A 499 14.05 10.60 -5.01
CA ALA A 499 14.46 9.85 -6.19
C ALA A 499 15.94 9.45 -6.17
N GLN A 500 16.82 10.35 -5.74
CA GLN A 500 18.23 10.04 -5.57
C GLN A 500 18.43 9.07 -4.40
N ALA A 501 17.73 9.28 -3.28
CA ALA A 501 17.81 8.44 -2.09
C ALA A 501 17.47 6.98 -2.37
N ALA A 502 16.37 6.74 -3.07
CA ALA A 502 15.92 5.39 -3.40
C ALA A 502 16.93 4.66 -4.28
N LYS A 503 17.54 5.37 -5.23
CA LYS A 503 18.60 4.82 -6.10
C LYS A 503 19.88 4.53 -5.32
N ASP A 504 20.37 5.50 -4.53
CA ASP A 504 21.58 5.33 -3.72
C ASP A 504 21.45 4.16 -2.75
N LEU A 505 20.26 3.97 -2.19
CA LEU A 505 19.96 2.86 -1.30
C LEU A 505 20.03 1.50 -2.01
N THR A 506 19.39 1.35 -3.18
CA THR A 506 19.46 0.09 -3.96
C THR A 506 20.86 -0.19 -4.48
N ASP A 507 21.56 0.84 -4.97
CA ASP A 507 22.91 0.72 -5.50
C ASP A 507 23.86 0.27 -4.39
N PHE A 508 23.79 0.90 -3.20
CA PHE A 508 24.61 0.52 -2.06
C PHE A 508 24.31 -0.90 -1.58
N ALA A 509 23.03 -1.28 -1.42
CA ALA A 509 22.64 -2.62 -0.97
C ALA A 509 23.20 -3.72 -1.89
N VAL A 510 23.11 -3.52 -3.21
CA VAL A 510 23.62 -4.48 -4.21
C VAL A 510 25.15 -4.49 -4.25
N GLU A 511 25.79 -3.34 -4.04
CA GLU A 511 27.25 -3.21 -4.03
C GLU A 511 27.89 -3.97 -2.85
N VAL A 512 27.33 -3.85 -1.65
CA VAL A 512 27.90 -4.48 -0.44
C VAL A 512 27.46 -5.93 -0.22
N ALA A 513 26.47 -6.42 -0.97
CA ALA A 513 26.00 -7.80 -0.86
C ALA A 513 26.94 -8.78 -1.58
N GLN A 514 27.22 -9.92 -0.95
CA GLN A 514 27.98 -11.01 -1.59
C GLN A 514 27.16 -11.71 -2.68
N SER A 515 25.88 -11.97 -2.40
CA SER A 515 24.88 -12.48 -3.34
C SER A 515 23.63 -11.63 -3.23
N ALA A 516 23.55 -10.57 -4.05
CA ALA A 516 22.45 -9.62 -4.00
C ALA A 516 21.14 -10.22 -4.53
N ASP A 517 20.06 -10.09 -3.77
CA ASP A 517 18.70 -10.41 -4.22
C ASP A 517 18.09 -9.26 -5.06
N ASN A 518 16.83 -9.40 -5.46
CA ASN A 518 16.00 -8.31 -5.95
C ASN A 518 15.87 -7.24 -4.85
N ALA A 519 16.21 -6.00 -5.20
CA ALA A 519 16.27 -4.89 -4.28
C ALA A 519 15.37 -3.77 -4.79
N THR A 520 14.27 -3.53 -4.08
CA THR A 520 13.29 -2.49 -4.38
C THR A 520 13.15 -1.56 -3.19
N ALA A 521 13.21 -0.25 -3.42
CA ALA A 521 13.01 0.77 -2.40
C ALA A 521 12.14 1.92 -2.91
N LEU A 522 11.18 2.34 -2.10
CA LEU A 522 10.40 3.56 -2.28
C LEU A 522 10.73 4.54 -1.17
N VAL A 523 11.09 5.77 -1.52
CA VAL A 523 11.31 6.85 -0.56
C VAL A 523 10.26 7.93 -0.79
N VAL A 524 9.49 8.23 0.25
CA VAL A 524 8.42 9.24 0.23
C VAL A 524 8.76 10.37 1.18
N ARG A 525 8.76 11.59 0.66
CA ARG A 525 9.03 12.81 1.41
C ARG A 525 7.91 13.12 2.41
N LEU A 526 8.25 13.40 3.66
CA LEU A 526 7.33 13.92 4.68
C LEU A 526 7.69 15.37 5.08
N GLY A 527 6.87 15.97 5.95
CA GLY A 527 7.02 17.38 6.38
C GLY A 527 8.38 17.73 6.98
N GLY A 528 9.10 16.77 7.57
CA GLY A 528 10.42 16.97 8.16
C GLY A 528 11.61 16.83 7.21
N TRP A 529 11.41 16.63 5.90
CA TRP A 529 12.50 16.30 4.96
C TRP A 529 13.64 17.32 4.95
N GLU A 530 13.33 18.61 5.00
CA GLU A 530 14.37 19.66 4.99
C GLU A 530 15.21 19.67 6.27
N ARG A 531 14.71 19.01 7.33
CA ARG A 531 15.36 18.88 8.64
C ARG A 531 15.98 17.50 8.87
N ARG A 532 16.00 16.63 7.86
CA ARG A 532 16.46 15.23 7.97
C ARG A 532 17.90 15.07 8.49
N SER A 533 18.73 16.10 8.30
CA SER A 533 20.13 16.10 8.75
C SER A 533 20.33 16.64 10.17
N GLU A 534 19.29 17.15 10.84
CA GLU A 534 19.42 17.77 12.16
C GLU A 534 19.52 16.76 13.31
N GLY A 535 18.87 15.59 13.18
CA GLY A 535 18.82 14.57 14.23
C GLY A 535 19.98 13.58 14.21
N GLY A 536 20.46 13.18 15.40
CA GLY A 536 21.28 11.97 15.59
C GLY A 536 22.63 11.92 14.90
N GLY A 537 23.35 13.05 14.80
CA GLY A 537 24.61 13.12 14.05
C GLY A 537 24.42 13.22 12.53
N GLY A 538 23.19 13.46 12.06
CA GLY A 538 22.87 13.54 10.64
C GLY A 538 22.97 12.18 9.97
N SER A 539 23.73 12.09 8.87
CA SER A 539 24.05 10.84 8.16
C SER A 539 25.37 10.20 8.60
N LEU A 540 26.07 10.83 9.55
CA LEU A 540 27.41 10.40 9.96
C LEU A 540 27.39 9.20 10.90
N GLY A 541 26.23 8.86 11.49
CA GLY A 541 26.10 7.82 12.51
C GLY A 541 26.63 6.45 12.08
N THR A 542 26.39 6.07 10.82
CA THR A 542 26.86 4.80 10.24
C THR A 542 27.94 4.98 9.18
N LYS A 543 28.46 6.20 8.98
CA LYS A 543 29.33 6.52 7.84
C LYS A 543 30.61 5.68 7.81
N GLU A 544 31.32 5.57 8.92
CA GLU A 544 32.57 4.78 8.98
C GLU A 544 32.31 3.30 8.67
N GLN A 545 31.22 2.73 9.18
CA GLN A 545 30.82 1.36 8.91
C GLN A 545 30.47 1.16 7.43
N ARG A 546 29.71 2.10 6.83
CA ARG A 546 29.36 2.05 5.41
C ARG A 546 30.60 2.17 4.51
N ASP A 547 31.52 3.08 4.83
CA ASP A 547 32.77 3.28 4.11
C ASP A 547 33.65 2.02 4.18
N TYR A 548 33.72 1.36 5.35
CA TYR A 548 34.43 0.09 5.51
C TYR A 548 33.81 -1.04 4.68
N ARG A 549 32.48 -1.23 4.75
CA ARG A 549 31.78 -2.27 3.97
C ARG A 549 31.94 -2.07 2.48
N LYS A 550 31.95 -0.80 2.03
CA LYS A 550 32.20 -0.46 0.63
C LYS A 550 33.62 -0.84 0.19
N GLN A 551 34.62 -0.50 1.00
CA GLN A 551 36.01 -0.90 0.74
C GLN A 551 36.18 -2.43 0.71
N GLU A 552 35.51 -3.14 1.61
CA GLU A 552 35.51 -4.60 1.64
C GLU A 552 34.90 -5.20 0.38
N ALA A 553 33.78 -4.64 -0.10
CA ALA A 553 33.11 -5.08 -1.32
C ALA A 553 33.93 -4.82 -2.60
N GLU A 554 34.74 -3.75 -2.59
CA GLU A 554 35.68 -3.38 -3.65
C GLU A 554 36.97 -4.24 -3.63
N ASP A 555 37.33 -4.88 -2.51
CA ASP A 555 38.53 -5.71 -2.42
C ASP A 555 38.38 -7.03 -3.21
N PRO A 556 39.12 -7.23 -4.33
CA PRO A 556 39.03 -8.44 -5.13
C PRO A 556 39.49 -9.71 -4.39
N ARG A 557 40.19 -9.57 -3.25
CA ARG A 557 40.60 -10.71 -2.41
C ARG A 557 39.49 -11.16 -1.45
N ALA A 558 38.60 -10.26 -1.04
CA ALA A 558 37.46 -10.58 -0.18
C ALA A 558 36.42 -11.44 -0.91
N ARG A 559 36.17 -11.17 -2.21
CA ARG A 559 35.24 -11.94 -3.06
C ARG A 559 35.65 -13.39 -3.36
N ARG A 560 36.83 -13.85 -2.94
CA ARG A 560 37.36 -15.21 -3.20
C ARG A 560 37.35 -16.14 -1.97
N ARG A 561 37.01 -15.62 -0.80
CA ARG A 561 36.77 -16.42 0.42
C ARG A 561 35.29 -16.67 0.55
#